data_AF-A0A7Y2SIA7-F1
#
_entry.id   AF-A0A7Y2SIA7-F1
#
_cell.length_a   1.000
_cell.length_b   1.000
_cell.length_c   1.000
_cell.angle_alpha   90.00
_cell.angle_beta   90.00
_cell.angle_gamma   90.00
#
_symmetry.space_group_name_H-M   'P 1'
#
loop_
_entity.id
_entity.type
_entity.pdbx_description
1 polymer ?
#
loop_
_entity_poly.entity_id
_entity_poly.type
_entity_poly.pdbx_seq_one_letter_code
_entity_poly.pdbx_strand_id
1 'polypeptide(L)' 'MENTDEWANQLEEAEAKIAEAYEILSALRQELRDAGKKQDASAIGEAVDRLARYGRLFQDIRASWEDPDQ' A
#
# COMPACT_ATOMS: atom_id res chain seq x y z
N MET A 1 0.25 22.65 -13.36
CA MET A 1 1.55 22.22 -12.84
C MET A 1 1.58 22.38 -11.33
N GLU A 2 1.42 23.58 -10.75
CA GLU A 2 1.41 23.76 -9.28
C GLU A 2 0.48 22.79 -8.50
N ASN A 3 -0.77 22.62 -8.94
CA ASN A 3 -1.70 21.67 -8.30
C ASN A 3 -1.34 20.20 -8.55
N THR A 4 -0.71 19.90 -9.69
CA THR A 4 -0.32 18.52 -10.05
C THR A 4 0.81 18.04 -9.15
N ASP A 5 1.78 18.91 -8.87
CA ASP A 5 2.89 18.62 -7.96
C ASP A 5 2.39 18.45 -6.52
N GLU A 6 1.43 19.28 -6.05
CA GLU A 6 0.80 19.10 -4.75
C GLU A 6 0.04 17.77 -4.64
N TRP A 7 -0.74 17.38 -5.66
CA TRP A 7 -1.45 16.10 -5.66
C TRP A 7 -0.47 14.91 -5.72
N ALA A 8 0.61 15.01 -6.50
CA ALA A 8 1.64 13.99 -6.56
C ALA A 8 2.30 13.77 -5.19
N ASN A 9 2.62 14.86 -4.48
CA ASN A 9 3.17 14.80 -3.12
C ASN A 9 2.19 14.16 -2.12
N GLN A 10 0.88 14.50 -2.21
CA GLN A 10 -0.14 13.87 -1.36
C GLN A 10 -0.25 12.37 -1.62
N LEU A 11 -0.13 11.95 -2.88
CA LEU A 11 -0.20 10.56 -3.27
C LEU A 11 1.05 9.79 -2.86
N GLU A 12 2.24 10.40 -2.96
CA GLU A 12 3.49 9.85 -2.43
C GLU A 12 3.43 9.67 -0.90
N GLU A 13 2.86 10.63 -0.16
CA GLU A 13 2.65 10.48 1.29
C GLU A 13 1.69 9.31 1.61
N ALA A 14 0.63 9.15 0.81
CA ALA A 14 -0.30 8.04 0.96
C ALA A 14 0.37 6.69 0.62
N GLU A 15 1.20 6.62 -0.43
CA GLU A 15 2.01 5.45 -0.79
C GLU A 15 2.92 5.04 0.38
N ALA A 16 3.62 5.98 1.00
CA ALA A 16 4.51 5.72 2.13
C ALA A 16 3.76 5.12 3.32
N LYS A 17 2.60 5.69 3.69
CA LYS A 17 1.76 5.18 4.79
C LYS A 17 1.19 3.79 4.51
N ILE A 18 0.82 3.51 3.26
CA ILE A 18 0.35 2.18 2.85
C ILE A 18 1.48 1.17 2.89
N ALA A 19 2.68 1.54 2.46
CA ALA A 19 3.86 0.68 2.52
C ALA A 19 4.19 0.32 3.98
N GLU A 20 4.19 1.31 4.88
CA GLU A 20 4.39 1.08 6.32
C GLU A 20 3.33 0.13 6.91
N ALA A 21 2.05 0.38 6.64
CA ALA A 21 0.97 -0.47 7.11
C ALA A 21 1.07 -1.90 6.53
N TYR A 22 1.47 -2.03 5.27
CA TYR A 22 1.70 -3.32 4.61
C TYR A 22 2.80 -4.11 5.33
N GLU A 23 3.94 -3.49 5.62
CA GLU A 23 5.07 -4.13 6.30
C GLU A 23 4.66 -4.62 7.69
N ILE A 24 4.01 -3.76 8.49
CA ILE A 24 3.54 -4.10 9.84
C ILE A 24 2.56 -5.28 9.80
N LEU A 25 1.55 -5.23 8.93
CA LEU A 25 0.53 -6.28 8.86
C LEU A 25 1.06 -7.57 8.23
N SER A 26 2.00 -7.48 7.30
CA SER A 26 2.67 -8.66 6.71
C SER A 26 3.52 -9.38 7.75
N ALA A 27 4.28 -8.64 8.57
CA ALA A 27 5.05 -9.19 9.68
C ALA A 27 4.12 -9.85 10.72
N LEU A 28 3.07 -9.15 11.16
CA LEU A 28 2.10 -9.69 12.11
C LEU A 28 1.39 -10.94 11.57
N ARG A 29 1.03 -10.95 10.28
CA ARG A 29 0.46 -12.13 9.63
C ARG A 29 1.40 -13.34 9.71
N GLN A 30 2.70 -13.12 9.54
CA GLN A 30 3.70 -14.19 9.63
C GLN A 30 3.84 -14.69 11.08
N GLU A 31 3.94 -13.80 12.06
CA GLU A 31 3.98 -14.17 13.48
C GLU A 31 2.75 -14.98 13.91
N LEU A 32 1.56 -14.60 13.44
CA LEU A 32 0.32 -15.34 13.71
C LEU A 32 0.33 -16.74 13.06
N ARG A 33 0.91 -16.88 11.86
CA ARG A 33 1.09 -18.20 11.22
C ARG A 33 2.01 -19.09 12.04
N ASP A 34 3.13 -18.54 12.49
CA ASP A 34 4.14 -19.26 13.27
C ASP A 34 3.61 -19.65 14.65
N ALA A 35 2.74 -18.81 15.24
CA ALA A 35 2.02 -19.10 16.49
C ALA A 35 0.80 -20.03 16.33
N GLY A 36 0.50 -20.51 15.12
CA GLY A 36 -0.64 -21.39 14.84
C GLY A 36 -2.01 -20.71 14.83
N LYS A 37 -2.07 -19.37 14.88
CA LYS A 37 -3.29 -18.54 14.84
C LYS A 37 -3.79 -18.35 13.39
N LYS A 38 -4.13 -19.45 12.73
CA LYS A 38 -4.44 -19.47 11.29
C LYS A 38 -5.65 -18.62 10.89
N GLN A 39 -6.68 -18.53 11.73
CA GLN A 39 -7.88 -17.72 11.45
C GLN A 39 -7.54 -16.22 11.44
N ASP A 40 -6.80 -15.75 12.45
CA ASP A 40 -6.38 -14.35 12.56
C ASP A 40 -5.41 -13.98 11.42
N ALA A 41 -4.45 -14.87 11.12
CA ALA A 41 -3.55 -14.69 9.99
C ALA A 41 -4.28 -14.62 8.63
N SER A 42 -5.41 -15.33 8.49
CA SER A 42 -6.25 -15.25 7.28
C SER A 42 -6.97 -13.91 7.21
N ALA A 43 -7.56 -13.45 8.31
CA ALA A 43 -8.27 -12.17 8.37
C ALA A 43 -7.35 -10.99 8.03
N ILE A 44 -6.12 -11.00 8.55
CA ILE A 44 -5.11 -9.98 8.22
C ILE A 44 -4.63 -10.11 6.76
N GLY A 45 -4.60 -11.33 6.22
CA GLY A 45 -4.20 -11.58 4.84
C GLY A 45 -4.98 -10.75 3.82
N GLU A 46 -6.30 -10.59 4.01
CA GLU A 46 -7.12 -9.75 3.13
C GLU A 46 -6.71 -8.27 3.15
N ALA A 47 -6.35 -7.75 4.33
CA ALA A 47 -5.89 -6.38 4.47
C ALA A 47 -4.53 -6.18 3.79
N VAL A 48 -3.60 -7.11 3.99
CA VAL A 48 -2.27 -7.10 3.35
C VAL A 48 -2.39 -7.10 1.83
N ASP A 49 -3.25 -7.96 1.28
CA ASP A 49 -3.46 -8.05 -0.17
C ASP A 49 -4.10 -6.77 -0.75
N ARG A 50 -5.01 -6.12 0.00
CA ARG A 50 -5.60 -4.84 -0.40
C ARG A 50 -4.59 -3.69 -0.36
N LEU A 51 -3.77 -3.62 0.69
CA LEU A 51 -2.73 -2.59 0.80
C LEU A 51 -1.73 -2.67 -0.36
N ALA A 52 -1.29 -3.89 -0.73
CA ALA A 52 -0.42 -4.09 -1.89
C ALA A 52 -1.05 -3.59 -3.20
N ARG A 53 -2.37 -3.81 -3.39
CA ARG A 53 -3.10 -3.32 -4.56
C ARG A 53 -3.23 -1.80 -4.56
N TYR A 54 -3.51 -1.19 -3.41
CA TYR A 54 -3.61 0.26 -3.30
C TYR A 54 -2.26 0.96 -3.53
N GLY A 55 -1.17 0.41 -2.99
CA GLY A 55 0.18 0.94 -3.25
C GLY A 55 0.48 0.98 -4.75
N ARG A 56 0.19 -0.11 -5.48
CA ARG A 56 0.37 -0.15 -6.93
C ARG A 56 -0.54 0.83 -7.67
N LEU A 57 -1.82 0.89 -7.29
CA LEU A 57 -2.77 1.82 -7.90
C LEU A 57 -2.31 3.28 -7.76
N PHE A 58 -1.79 3.65 -6.59
CA PHE A 58 -1.33 5.02 -6.33
C PHE A 58 -0.06 5.34 -7.11
N GLN A 59 0.88 4.41 -7.19
CA GLN A 59 2.05 4.54 -8.06
C GLN A 59 1.66 4.73 -9.53
N ASP A 60 0.70 3.94 -10.03
CA ASP A 60 0.23 4.06 -11.41
C ASP A 60 -0.45 5.42 -11.67
N ILE A 61 -1.25 5.92 -10.71
CA ILE A 61 -1.87 7.25 -10.80
C ILE A 61 -0.80 8.35 -10.77
N ARG A 62 0.17 8.30 -9.85
CA ARG A 62 1.23 9.30 -9.73
C ARG A 62 2.07 9.34 -11.01
N ALA A 63 2.44 8.17 -11.55
CA ALA A 63 3.18 8.07 -12.81
C ALA A 63 2.42 8.71 -13.98
N SER A 64 1.09 8.57 -14.04
CA SER A 64 0.26 9.20 -15.08
C SER A 64 0.25 10.74 -15.04
N TRP A 65 0.66 11.34 -13.92
CA TRP A 65 0.78 12.79 -13.77
C TRP A 65 2.18 13.30 -14.08
N GLU A 66 3.20 12.47 -13.86
CA GLU A 66 4.61 12.75 -14.14
C GLU A 66 4.96 12.53 -15.62
N ASP A 67 4.26 11.61 -16.31
CA ASP A 67 4.44 11.30 -17.73
C ASP A 67 3.06 11.17 -18.45
N PRO A 68 2.44 12.29 -18.83
CA PRO A 68 1.09 12.31 -19.41
C PRO A 68 0.99 11.79 -20.87
N ASP A 69 2.11 11.44 -21.51
CA ASP A 69 2.17 10.97 -22.91
C ASP A 69 2.28 9.43 -23.06
N GLN A 70 2.08 8.66 -21.97
CA GLN A 70 1.87 7.20 -22.02
C GLN A 70 0.42 6.78 -22.30
#